data_AF-A0A7S0JF33-F1
#
_entry.id   AF-A0A7S0JF33-F1
#
_cell.length_a   1.000
_cell.length_b   1.000
_cell.length_c   1.000
_cell.angle_alpha   90.00
_cell.angle_beta   90.00
_cell.angle_gamma   90.00
#
_symmetry.space_group_name_H-M   'P 1'
#
loop_
_entity.id
_entity.type
_entity.pdbx_description
1 polymer ?
#
loop_
_entity_poly.entity_id
_entity_poly.type
_entity_poly.pdbx_seq_one_letter_code
_entity_poly.pdbx_strand_id
1 'polypeptide(L)'
;GRGTLRGMTSRGGRGAGDAHGGTDREAKSLAHMRRNRTITTEGQDTVVQLFDTEVVHINGKKIVLNSGGFTTETTLLCMNEAVGKYGFSIKATGDNWTVSDGKSKLLRFYDGMVIEGGAELPTSGGAKAAPTAVKAWGASRTFKRTGGRYTPY
;
A
#
# COMPACT_ATOMS: atom_id res chain seq x y z
N GLY A 1 10.51 -64.30 -25.38
CA GLY A 1 10.11 -63.95 -24.00
C GLY A 1 10.59 -62.55 -23.65
N ARG A 2 9.79 -61.82 -22.84
CA ARG A 2 9.92 -60.41 -22.37
C ARG A 2 9.52 -59.39 -23.45
N GLY A 3 8.44 -58.58 -23.36
CA GLY A 3 7.89 -57.78 -22.25
C GLY A 3 8.75 -56.52 -22.10
N THR A 4 8.31 -55.25 -22.15
CA THR A 4 7.04 -54.56 -21.80
C THR A 4 7.05 -53.10 -22.32
N LEU A 5 5.86 -52.49 -22.38
CA LEU A 5 5.49 -51.09 -22.59
C LEU A 5 6.28 -50.01 -21.81
N ARG A 6 6.43 -48.82 -22.43
CA ARG A 6 6.29 -47.44 -21.86
C ARG A 6 6.47 -46.47 -23.04
N GLY A 7 5.55 -45.60 -23.45
CA GLY A 7 4.56 -44.86 -22.67
C GLY A 7 5.22 -43.65 -22.02
N MET A 8 5.41 -42.54 -22.75
CA MET A 8 5.53 -41.21 -22.14
C MET A 8 5.26 -40.09 -23.14
N THR A 9 4.08 -39.52 -22.95
CA THR A 9 3.54 -38.28 -23.47
C THR A 9 4.17 -37.06 -22.81
N SER A 10 4.09 -35.92 -23.52
CA SER A 10 3.93 -34.56 -22.98
C SER A 10 4.92 -34.04 -21.92
N ARG A 11 5.80 -33.14 -22.37
CA ARG A 11 6.16 -31.90 -21.63
C ARG A 11 6.07 -30.76 -22.66
N GLY A 12 5.10 -29.86 -22.65
CA GLY A 12 4.34 -29.35 -21.52
C GLY A 12 5.18 -28.34 -20.74
N GLY A 13 5.04 -27.06 -21.11
CA GLY A 13 5.16 -25.92 -20.20
C GLY A 13 6.56 -25.53 -19.72
N ARG A 14 7.19 -24.57 -20.41
CA ARG A 14 7.87 -23.45 -19.74
C ARG A 14 7.22 -22.21 -20.31
N GLY A 15 6.13 -21.74 -19.73
CA GLY A 15 6.17 -21.15 -18.40
C GLY A 15 6.36 -19.66 -18.64
N ALA A 16 5.23 -19.01 -18.95
CA ALA A 16 5.13 -17.56 -18.96
C ALA A 16 5.70 -17.05 -17.64
N GLY A 17 6.78 -16.27 -17.70
CA GLY A 17 7.28 -15.54 -16.55
C GLY A 17 6.30 -14.42 -16.26
N ASP A 18 5.36 -14.70 -15.37
CA ASP A 18 4.44 -13.74 -14.82
C ASP A 18 5.19 -12.51 -14.29
N ALA A 19 4.75 -11.36 -14.78
CA ALA A 19 5.15 -10.04 -14.35
C ALA A 19 4.71 -9.82 -12.88
N HIS A 20 5.59 -10.09 -11.91
CA HIS A 20 5.36 -9.76 -10.49
C HIS A 20 6.60 -9.24 -9.74
N GLY A 21 7.51 -8.54 -10.42
CA GLY A 21 8.73 -7.98 -9.79
C GLY A 21 8.53 -6.81 -8.82
N GLY A 22 7.30 -6.30 -8.63
CA GLY A 22 7.03 -5.15 -7.76
C GLY A 22 6.91 -5.50 -6.28
N THR A 23 6.28 -6.63 -5.96
CA THR A 23 5.92 -6.99 -4.58
C THR A 23 7.11 -7.45 -3.74
N ASP A 24 8.11 -8.11 -4.36
CA ASP A 24 9.29 -8.59 -3.63
C ASP A 24 10.21 -7.45 -3.18
N ARG A 25 10.30 -6.38 -3.98
CA ARG A 25 11.13 -5.21 -3.64
C ARG A 25 10.54 -4.44 -2.48
N GLU A 26 9.24 -4.17 -2.53
CA GLU A 26 8.52 -3.48 -1.45
C GLU A 26 8.56 -4.30 -0.15
N ALA A 27 8.34 -5.61 -0.23
CA ALA A 27 8.43 -6.50 0.92
C ALA A 27 9.83 -6.52 1.56
N LYS A 28 10.90 -6.51 0.75
CA LYS A 28 12.28 -6.39 1.23
C LYS A 28 12.55 -5.04 1.89
N SER A 29 12.09 -3.94 1.28
CA SER A 29 12.23 -2.59 1.84
C SER A 29 11.48 -2.46 3.17
N LEU A 30 10.28 -3.01 3.28
CA LEU A 30 9.50 -3.07 4.52
C LEU A 30 10.19 -3.89 5.61
N ALA A 31 10.71 -5.07 5.27
CA ALA A 31 11.44 -5.91 6.21
C ALA A 31 12.72 -5.22 6.70
N HIS A 32 13.44 -4.53 5.80
CA HIS A 32 14.62 -3.74 6.15
C HIS A 32 14.27 -2.57 7.07
N MET A 33 13.22 -1.82 6.77
CA MET A 33 12.72 -0.72 7.61
C MET A 33 12.33 -1.22 9.01
N ARG A 34 11.56 -2.31 9.11
CA ARG A 34 11.10 -2.84 10.41
C ARG A 34 12.21 -3.34 11.32
N ARG A 35 13.32 -3.82 10.76
CA ARG A 35 14.49 -4.25 11.55
C ARG A 35 15.24 -3.09 12.18
N ASN A 36 15.21 -1.92 11.52
CA ASN A 36 15.95 -0.74 11.95
C ASN A 36 15.05 0.31 12.60
N ARG A 37 13.75 0.00 12.78
CA ARG A 37 12.79 0.89 13.41
C ARG A 37 12.65 0.54 14.88
N THR A 38 12.75 1.56 15.72
CA THR A 38 12.43 1.52 17.14
C THR A 38 11.17 2.32 17.39
N ILE A 39 10.22 1.75 18.14
CA ILE A 39 9.02 2.46 18.59
C ILE A 39 9.11 2.52 20.11
N THR A 40 9.19 3.73 20.64
CA THR A 40 9.18 4.00 22.07
C THR A 40 7.86 4.68 22.41
N THR A 41 7.11 4.11 23.35
CA THR A 41 5.84 4.66 23.80
C THR A 41 5.92 4.94 25.30
N GLU A 42 5.79 6.21 25.66
CA GLU A 42 5.79 6.72 27.04
C GLU A 42 4.47 7.44 27.30
N GLY A 43 3.51 6.72 27.89
CA GLY A 43 2.19 7.27 28.20
C GLY A 43 1.41 7.66 26.93
N GLN A 44 1.29 8.98 26.68
CA GLN A 44 0.61 9.54 25.50
C GLN A 44 1.58 9.96 24.39
N ASP A 45 2.88 9.83 24.65
CA ASP A 45 3.93 10.15 23.70
C ASP A 45 4.40 8.86 23.03
N THR A 46 4.43 8.87 21.70
CA THR A 46 4.99 7.78 20.89
C THR A 46 6.02 8.35 19.94
N VAL A 47 7.26 7.91 20.10
CA VAL A 47 8.39 8.27 19.26
C VAL A 47 8.73 7.07 18.38
N VAL A 48 8.77 7.30 17.07
CA VAL A 48 9.19 6.32 16.08
C VAL A 48 10.53 6.77 15.52
N GLN A 49 11.57 6.03 15.86
CA GLN A 49 12.93 6.24 15.39
C GLN A 49 13.24 5.23 14.29
N LEU A 50 13.88 5.68 13.21
CA LEU A 50 14.40 4.82 12.15
C LEU A 50 15.91 5.01 12.09
N PHE A 51 16.66 3.94 12.29
CA PHE A 51 18.09 4.01 12.60
C PHE A 51 18.31 4.93 13.80
N ASP A 52 19.06 6.01 13.65
CA ASP A 52 19.32 7.00 14.70
C ASP A 52 18.49 8.28 14.55
N THR A 53 17.53 8.31 13.62
CA THR A 53 16.73 9.52 13.31
C THR A 53 15.32 9.39 13.84
N GLU A 54 14.84 10.38 14.58
CA GLU A 54 13.45 10.48 15.00
C GLU A 54 12.57 10.87 13.81
N VAL A 55 11.77 9.92 13.34
CA VAL A 55 11.01 10.12 12.11
C VAL A 55 9.61 10.65 12.38
N VAL A 56 8.98 10.16 13.45
CA VAL A 56 7.64 10.56 13.85
C VAL A 56 7.59 10.69 15.36
N HIS A 57 7.06 11.81 15.85
CA HIS A 57 6.77 12.00 17.26
C HIS A 57 5.29 12.36 17.41
N ILE A 58 4.54 11.47 18.05
CA ILE A 58 3.13 11.65 18.34
C ILE A 58 3.04 12.05 19.81
N ASN A 59 2.51 13.23 20.10
CA ASN A 59 2.22 13.70 21.45
C ASN A 59 0.72 13.95 21.53
N GLY A 60 -0.04 12.96 21.99
CA GLY A 60 -1.48 13.00 22.33
C GLY A 60 -2.45 13.63 21.32
N LYS A 61 -2.29 14.91 21.01
CA LYS A 61 -3.07 15.74 20.06
C LYS A 61 -2.28 16.19 18.84
N LYS A 62 -0.96 16.00 18.80
CA LYS A 62 -0.07 16.51 17.75
C LYS A 62 0.76 15.38 17.17
N ILE A 63 0.96 15.41 15.87
CA ILE A 63 1.90 14.51 15.17
C ILE A 63 2.97 15.39 14.53
N VAL A 64 4.21 15.21 14.94
CA VAL A 64 5.39 15.85 14.36
C VAL A 64 6.03 14.86 13.40
N LEU A 65 6.25 15.30 12.16
CA LEU A 65 6.92 14.50 11.14
C LEU A 65 8.27 15.13 10.82
N ASN A 66 9.31 14.31 10.83
CA ASN A 66 10.67 14.74 10.56
C ASN A 66 11.38 13.66 9.73
N SER A 67 11.94 13.99 8.57
CA SER A 67 12.72 13.02 7.79
C SER A 67 14.19 12.97 8.21
N GLY A 68 14.63 13.91 9.05
CA GLY A 68 16.05 14.14 9.36
C GLY A 68 16.89 14.46 8.12
N GLY A 69 16.27 15.00 7.07
CA GLY A 69 16.89 15.22 5.77
C GLY A 69 16.95 13.99 4.85
N PHE A 70 16.41 12.84 5.28
CA PHE A 70 16.44 11.61 4.48
C PHE A 70 15.15 11.41 3.68
N THR A 71 15.16 11.82 2.41
CA THR A 71 14.04 11.60 1.47
C THR A 71 14.09 10.22 0.80
N THR A 72 14.28 9.16 1.58
CA THR A 72 14.35 7.78 1.07
C THR A 72 13.00 7.07 1.09
N GLU A 73 12.84 6.06 0.21
CA GLU A 73 11.65 5.20 0.19
C GLU A 73 11.40 4.52 1.55
N THR A 74 12.46 4.10 2.24
CA THR A 74 12.38 3.49 3.58
C THR A 74 11.85 4.45 4.64
N THR A 75 12.27 5.71 4.61
CA THR A 75 11.77 6.75 5.52
C THR A 75 10.29 7.01 5.26
N LEU A 76 9.90 7.12 3.98
CA LEU A 76 8.50 7.31 3.58
C LEU A 76 7.62 6.15 4.06
N LEU A 77 8.05 4.90 3.85
CA LEU A 77 7.32 3.72 4.31
C LEU A 77 7.17 3.70 5.85
N CYS A 78 8.23 4.06 6.57
CA CYS A 78 8.20 4.13 8.03
C CYS A 78 7.19 5.18 8.52
N MET A 79 7.24 6.40 7.97
CA MET A 79 6.29 7.46 8.31
C MET A 79 4.85 7.02 7.98
N ASN A 80 4.63 6.45 6.80
CA ASN A 80 3.30 6.04 6.36
C ASN A 80 2.72 4.92 7.24
N GLU A 81 3.54 3.98 7.74
CA GLU A 81 3.09 2.96 8.71
C GLU A 81 2.74 3.59 10.08
N ALA A 82 3.48 4.61 10.51
CA ALA A 82 3.22 5.30 11.78
C ALA A 82 1.96 6.17 11.72
N VAL A 83 1.81 7.00 10.68
CA VAL A 83 0.67 7.92 10.55
C VAL A 83 -0.58 7.28 9.97
N GLY A 84 -0.44 6.14 9.28
CA GLY A 84 -1.55 5.40 8.68
C GLY A 84 -2.61 4.97 9.70
N LYS A 85 -2.20 4.73 10.95
CA LYS A 85 -3.11 4.43 12.07
C LYS A 85 -4.06 5.58 12.41
N TYR A 86 -3.68 6.80 12.06
CA TYR A 86 -4.43 8.03 12.32
C TYR A 86 -5.20 8.53 11.09
N GLY A 87 -5.16 7.79 9.97
CA GLY A 87 -5.86 8.15 8.73
C GLY A 87 -5.08 9.07 7.80
N PHE A 88 -3.83 9.42 8.14
CA PHE A 88 -2.95 10.15 7.24
C PHE A 88 -2.21 9.21 6.30
N SER A 89 -1.86 9.71 5.12
CA SER A 89 -1.01 8.98 4.17
C SER A 89 -0.01 9.92 3.52
N ILE A 90 1.21 9.43 3.30
CA ILE A 90 2.28 10.21 2.69
C ILE A 90 2.61 9.63 1.33
N LYS A 91 2.69 10.51 0.32
CA LYS A 91 2.99 10.13 -1.06
C LYS A 91 4.13 10.97 -1.61
N ALA A 92 5.08 10.30 -2.25
CA ALA A 92 6.10 10.96 -3.05
C ALA A 92 5.49 11.41 -4.39
N THR A 93 5.74 12.66 -4.76
CA THR A 93 5.35 13.30 -6.02
C THR A 93 6.59 13.98 -6.59
N GLY A 94 7.30 13.26 -7.47
CA GLY A 94 8.65 13.66 -7.90
C GLY A 94 9.61 13.72 -6.72
N ASP A 95 10.32 14.84 -6.59
CA ASP A 95 11.28 15.09 -5.50
C ASP A 95 10.62 15.59 -4.21
N ASN A 96 9.30 15.76 -4.20
CA ASN A 96 8.57 16.30 -3.06
C ASN A 96 7.66 15.27 -2.44
N TRP A 97 7.47 15.34 -1.14
CA TRP A 97 6.49 14.53 -0.43
C TRP A 97 5.25 15.35 -0.11
N THR A 98 4.11 14.68 -0.15
CA THR A 98 2.81 15.27 0.18
C THR A 98 2.11 14.41 1.21
N VAL A 99 1.57 15.06 2.24
CA VAL A 99 0.79 14.42 3.31
C VAL A 99 -0.69 14.65 3.02
N SER A 100 -1.45 13.58 3.02
CA SER A 100 -2.91 13.58 2.82
C SER A 100 -3.59 13.16 4.12
N ASP A 101 -4.55 13.96 4.57
CA ASP A 101 -5.45 13.66 5.71
C ASP A 101 -6.58 12.69 5.33
N GLY A 102 -6.49 12.04 4.16
CA GLY A 102 -7.51 11.10 3.67
C GLY A 102 -8.86 11.72 3.29
N LYS A 103 -9.11 12.99 3.65
CA LYS A 103 -10.31 13.76 3.34
C LYS A 103 -10.15 14.60 2.07
N SER A 104 -9.46 15.73 2.17
CA SER A 104 -9.34 16.70 1.08
C SER A 104 -8.11 17.60 1.14
N LYS A 105 -7.38 17.62 2.26
CA LYS A 105 -6.18 18.44 2.42
C LYS A 105 -4.96 17.66 1.98
N LEU A 106 -4.24 18.21 1.00
CA LEU A 106 -2.90 17.80 0.61
C LEU A 106 -1.93 18.87 1.11
N LEU A 107 -1.12 18.51 2.08
CA LEU A 107 -0.10 19.37 2.65
C LEU A 107 1.24 19.00 2.03
N ARG A 108 2.04 20.00 1.65
CA ARG A 108 3.44 19.75 1.28
C ARG A 108 4.20 19.36 2.53
N PHE A 109 4.92 18.25 2.46
CA PHE A 109 5.78 17.81 3.55
C PHE A 109 6.99 18.74 3.67
N TYR A 110 7.36 19.05 4.90
CA TYR A 110 8.61 19.68 5.28
C TYR A 110 9.05 19.12 6.63
N ASP A 111 10.35 19.13 6.90
CA ASP A 111 10.90 18.60 8.14
C ASP A 111 10.44 19.42 9.34
N GLY A 112 10.03 18.71 10.40
CA GLY A 112 9.48 19.32 11.60
C GLY A 112 8.04 19.80 11.45
N MET A 113 7.31 19.39 10.40
CA MET A 113 5.91 19.76 10.26
C MET A 113 5.07 19.17 11.39
N VAL A 114 4.18 20.00 11.95
CA VAL A 114 3.27 19.63 13.03
C VAL A 114 1.86 19.54 12.49
N ILE A 115 1.24 18.37 12.63
CA ILE A 115 -0.17 18.13 12.32
C ILE A 115 -0.95 18.22 13.63
N GLU A 116 -1.64 19.34 13.82
CA GLU A 116 -2.52 19.53 14.97
C GLU A 116 -3.83 18.75 14.81
N GLY A 117 -4.29 18.12 15.89
CA GLY A 117 -5.49 17.28 15.88
C GLY A 117 -5.34 15.93 15.17
N GLY A 118 -4.15 15.62 14.63
CA GLY A 118 -3.92 14.39 13.89
C GLY A 118 -3.86 13.13 14.76
N ALA A 119 -3.59 13.27 16.07
CA ALA A 119 -3.50 12.13 16.98
C ALA A 119 -4.87 11.72 17.57
N GLU A 120 -5.94 12.48 17.29
CA GLU A 120 -7.30 12.01 17.54
C GLU A 120 -7.62 10.95 16.49
N LEU A 121 -7.60 9.67 16.92
CA LEU A 121 -8.08 8.55 16.13
C LEU A 121 -9.38 8.98 15.44
N PRO A 122 -9.51 8.81 14.11
CA PRO A 122 -10.75 9.17 13.45
C PRO A 122 -11.85 8.36 14.11
N THR A 123 -12.70 9.02 14.88
CA THR A 123 -13.96 8.46 15.38
C THR A 123 -14.83 8.27 14.15
N SER A 124 -14.60 7.18 13.42
CA SER A 124 -15.51 6.53 12.46
C SER A 124 -16.57 7.47 11.86
N GLY A 125 -16.12 8.47 11.12
CA GLY A 125 -16.97 9.43 10.40
C GLY A 125 -16.72 9.32 8.90
N GLY A 126 -16.62 8.10 8.40
CA GLY A 126 -16.29 7.84 7.00
C GLY A 126 -15.73 6.45 6.82
N ALA A 127 -16.58 5.43 6.99
CA ALA A 127 -16.34 4.14 6.41
C ALA A 127 -16.12 4.33 4.90
N LYS A 128 -14.86 4.39 4.47
CA LYS A 128 -14.54 4.07 3.08
C LYS A 128 -14.80 2.57 2.99
N ALA A 129 -16.04 2.23 2.66
CA ALA A 129 -16.43 0.89 2.31
C ALA A 129 -15.35 0.36 1.36
N ALA A 130 -14.61 -0.65 1.82
CA ALA A 130 -13.94 -1.53 0.89
C ALA A 130 -15.02 -1.94 -0.13
N PRO A 131 -14.77 -1.87 -1.45
CA PRO A 131 -15.65 -2.58 -2.36
C PRO A 131 -15.56 -4.04 -1.91
N THR A 132 -16.62 -4.52 -1.28
CA THR A 132 -16.84 -5.94 -1.06
C THR A 132 -16.69 -6.54 -2.44
N ALA A 133 -15.55 -7.18 -2.69
CA ALA A 133 -15.31 -7.92 -3.91
C ALA A 133 -16.37 -9.01 -3.91
N VAL A 134 -17.50 -8.71 -4.56
CA VAL A 134 -18.54 -9.67 -4.85
C VAL A 134 -17.83 -10.70 -5.73
N LYS A 135 -17.40 -11.81 -5.13
CA LYS A 135 -17.12 -13.05 -5.84
C LYS A 135 -18.45 -13.46 -6.49
N ALA A 136 -18.69 -12.89 -7.67
CA ALA A 136 -19.65 -13.36 -8.65
C ALA A 136 -18.89 -13.55 -9.98
N TRP A 137 -17.80 -14.31 -9.92
CA TRP A 137 -17.28 -15.01 -11.09
C TRP A 137 -18.15 -16.24 -11.31
N GLY A 138 -19.25 -16.03 -12.04
CA GLY A 138 -20.23 -17.08 -12.29
C GLY A 138 -21.51 -16.58 -12.94
N ALA A 139 -21.43 -15.63 -13.86
CA ALA A 139 -22.56 -15.29 -14.73
C ALA A 139 -22.05 -15.15 -16.16
N SER A 140 -22.15 -16.25 -16.90
CA SER A 140 -22.01 -16.31 -18.34
C SER A 140 -22.90 -15.23 -18.96
N ARG A 141 -22.30 -14.16 -19.49
CA ARG A 141 -23.05 -13.17 -20.27
C ARG A 141 -23.43 -13.83 -21.59
N THR A 142 -24.65 -14.36 -21.64
CA THR A 142 -25.32 -14.78 -22.87
C THR A 142 -25.45 -13.55 -23.77
N PHE A 143 -24.57 -13.42 -24.76
CA PHE A 143 -24.75 -12.49 -25.85
C PHE A 143 -25.94 -12.97 -26.70
N LYS A 144 -27.14 -12.44 -26.45
CA LYS A 144 -28.21 -12.46 -27.45
C LYS A 144 -27.79 -11.55 -28.60
N ARG A 145 -27.24 -12.13 -29.66
CA ARG A 145 -27.14 -11.49 -30.98
C ARG A 145 -28.56 -11.28 -31.50
N THR A 146 -29.10 -10.09 -31.33
CA THR A 146 -30.33 -9.67 -32.01
C THR A 146 -29.96 -9.34 -33.45
N GLY A 147 -30.50 -10.13 -34.39
CA GLY A 147 -30.25 -9.99 -35.82
C GLY A 147 -30.77 -8.66 -36.37
N GLY A 148 -29.87 -7.87 -36.94
CA GLY A 148 -30.21 -6.79 -37.86
C GLY A 148 -30.44 -7.39 -39.24
N ARG A 149 -31.70 -7.38 -39.68
CA ARG A 149 -32.09 -7.69 -41.06
C ARG A 149 -31.53 -6.61 -41.98
N TYR A 150 -30.78 -7.02 -42.99
CA TYR A 150 -30.38 -6.18 -44.11
C TYR A 150 -31.55 -6.15 -45.10
N THR A 151 -32.12 -4.97 -45.34
CA THR A 151 -33.09 -4.71 -46.40
C THR A 151 -32.40 -3.95 -47.54
N PRO A 152 -32.26 -4.53 -48.74
CA PRO A 152 -31.82 -3.79 -49.91
C PRO A 152 -33.00 -3.03 -50.56
N TYR A 153 -32.76 -1.78 -50.92
CA TYR A 153 -33.47 -1.07 -51.98
C TYR A 153 -32.41 -0.50 -52.94
#